data_AF-A0AAV7UMZ9-F1
#
_entry.id   AF-A0AAV7UMZ9-F1
#
_cell.length_a   1.000
_cell.length_b   1.000
_cell.length_c   1.000
_cell.angle_alpha   90.00
_cell.angle_beta   90.00
_cell.angle_gamma   90.00
#
_symmetry.space_group_name_H-M   'P 1'
#
loop_
_entity.id
_entity.type
_entity.pdbx_description
1 polymer ?
#
loop_
_entity_poly.entity_id
_entity_poly.type
_entity_poly.pdbx_seq_one_letter_code
_entity_poly.pdbx_strand_id
1 'polypeptide(L)'
;MYLDLNNTLLHLICKITKASGTNIEDDAKVVPIDYLIATMFNQVDINLGNRLVTQTGLFYKDAEAHFEDTALDGANAGFTKRPSFAAGSRQFDLLGCIHSDLFFQDKFLINGIDLQIKLNRNKDSFCLISSDAEQ
;
A
#
# COMPACT_ATOMS: atom_id res chain seq x y z
N MET A 1 6.43 -2.71 29.43
CA MET A 1 6.21 -3.36 28.12
C MET A 1 6.84 -2.44 27.10
N TYR A 2 8.00 -2.78 26.55
CA TYR A 2 8.65 -1.94 25.54
C TYR A 2 8.07 -2.26 24.16
N LEU A 3 7.96 -1.25 23.29
CA LEU A 3 7.49 -1.46 21.92
C LEU A 3 8.69 -1.68 20.99
N ASP A 4 8.70 -2.82 20.31
CA ASP A 4 9.66 -3.14 19.27
C ASP A 4 9.17 -2.60 17.93
N LEU A 5 9.74 -1.47 17.50
CA LEU A 5 9.39 -0.85 16.23
C LEU A 5 9.95 -1.62 15.03
N ASN A 6 11.04 -2.37 15.19
CA ASN A 6 11.67 -3.14 14.12
C ASN A 6 10.81 -4.35 13.72
N ASN A 7 10.10 -4.92 14.69
CA ASN A 7 9.15 -6.02 14.46
C ASN A 7 7.68 -5.55 14.36
N THR A 8 7.43 -4.28 14.06
CA THR A 8 6.07 -3.75 13.85
C THR A 8 5.69 -3.78 12.37
N LEU A 9 4.62 -4.52 12.05
CA LEU A 9 4.04 -4.57 10.72
C LEU A 9 2.78 -3.70 10.65
N LEU A 10 2.63 -2.98 9.54
CA LEU A 10 1.38 -2.34 9.16
C LEU A 10 0.47 -3.39 8.54
N HIS A 11 -0.67 -3.62 9.18
CA HIS A 11 -1.75 -4.45 8.64
C HIS A 11 -2.82 -3.56 8.03
N LEU A 12 -3.05 -3.73 6.73
CA LEU A 12 -4.10 -3.03 5.99
C LEU A 12 -5.13 -4.05 5.52
N ILE A 13 -6.40 -3.73 5.76
CA ILE A 13 -7.53 -4.45 5.19
C ILE A 13 -8.12 -3.55 4.12
N CYS A 14 -8.03 -3.98 2.88
CA CYS A 14 -8.37 -3.16 1.72
C CYS A 14 -9.58 -3.74 0.98
N LYS A 15 -10.38 -2.83 0.41
CA LYS A 15 -11.50 -3.14 -0.49
C LYS A 15 -11.49 -2.14 -1.64
N ILE A 16 -11.68 -2.63 -2.86
CA ILE A 16 -11.82 -1.79 -4.06
C ILE A 16 -13.31 -1.58 -4.34
N THR A 17 -13.74 -0.35 -4.58
CA THR A 17 -15.13 0.01 -4.91
C THR A 17 -15.14 0.96 -6.10
N LYS A 18 -16.29 1.10 -6.75
CA LYS A 18 -16.53 2.17 -7.73
C LYS A 18 -16.49 3.55 -7.03
N ALA A 19 -16.35 4.64 -7.78
CA ALA A 19 -16.38 6.00 -7.23
C ALA A 19 -17.68 6.33 -6.46
N SER A 20 -18.79 5.68 -6.84
CA SER A 20 -20.08 5.76 -6.15
C SER A 20 -20.12 5.04 -4.79
N GLY A 21 -19.06 4.30 -4.43
CA GLY A 21 -18.99 3.46 -3.23
C GLY A 21 -19.64 2.07 -3.39
N THR A 22 -20.21 1.76 -4.56
CA THR A 22 -20.77 0.44 -4.84
C THR A 22 -19.68 -0.58 -5.19
N ASN A 23 -20.03 -1.86 -5.10
CA ASN A 23 -19.09 -2.93 -5.39
C ASN A 23 -18.71 -2.95 -6.89
N ILE A 24 -17.50 -3.42 -7.17
CA ILE A 24 -17.06 -3.78 -8.52
C ILE A 24 -17.66 -5.14 -8.88
N GLU A 25 -17.91 -5.36 -10.17
CA GLU A 25 -18.37 -6.65 -10.68
C GLU A 25 -17.26 -7.71 -10.56
N ASP A 26 -17.62 -9.00 -10.60
CA ASP A 26 -16.66 -10.09 -10.49
C ASP A 26 -15.67 -10.16 -11.66
N ASP A 27 -16.08 -9.70 -12.84
CA ASP A 27 -15.27 -9.61 -14.06
C ASP A 27 -14.69 -8.21 -14.31
N ALA A 28 -14.82 -7.31 -13.33
CA ALA A 28 -14.29 -5.96 -13.45
C ALA A 28 -12.78 -5.99 -13.68
N LYS A 29 -12.35 -5.34 -14.77
CA LYS A 29 -10.95 -5.21 -15.18
C LYS A 29 -10.24 -4.12 -14.39
N VAL A 30 -10.22 -4.25 -13.06
CA VAL A 30 -9.52 -3.36 -12.13
C VAL A 30 -8.49 -4.18 -11.36
N VAL A 31 -7.23 -3.76 -11.41
CA VAL A 31 -6.12 -4.50 -10.84
C VAL A 31 -5.28 -3.59 -9.95
N PRO A 32 -5.00 -3.96 -8.70
CA PRO A 32 -4.03 -3.24 -7.89
C PRO A 32 -2.64 -3.37 -8.50
N ILE A 33 -1.85 -2.31 -8.48
CA ILE A 33 -0.47 -2.37 -8.96
C ILE A 33 0.39 -3.29 -8.08
N ASP A 34 1.52 -3.73 -8.61
CA ASP A 34 2.51 -4.43 -7.79
C ASP A 34 2.97 -3.53 -6.64
N TYR A 35 3.32 -4.13 -5.50
CA TYR A 35 3.72 -3.42 -4.28
C TYR A 35 2.69 -2.42 -3.74
N LEU A 36 1.39 -2.76 -3.82
CA LEU A 36 0.28 -1.90 -3.38
C LEU A 36 0.51 -1.26 -1.99
N ILE A 37 1.03 -1.98 -0.98
CA ILE A 37 1.26 -1.39 0.35
C ILE A 37 2.30 -0.26 0.33
N ALA A 38 3.32 -0.36 -0.53
CA ALA A 38 4.34 0.67 -0.68
C ALA A 38 3.80 1.87 -1.48
N THR A 39 3.04 1.61 -2.54
CA THR A 39 2.52 2.67 -3.40
C THR A 39 1.24 3.33 -2.88
N MET A 40 0.57 2.72 -1.89
CA MET A 40 -0.67 3.25 -1.31
C MET A 40 -0.46 4.55 -0.54
N PHE A 41 0.73 4.81 0.00
CA PHE A 41 1.03 6.04 0.73
C PHE A 41 2.20 6.80 0.10
N ASN A 42 1.99 8.06 -0.27
CA ASN A 42 3.07 8.89 -0.81
C ASN A 42 3.96 9.50 0.27
N GLN A 43 3.42 9.64 1.47
CA GLN A 43 4.12 10.28 2.56
C GLN A 43 3.71 9.64 3.87
N VAL A 44 4.72 9.18 4.61
CA VAL A 44 4.59 8.72 5.99
C VAL A 44 5.33 9.70 6.89
N ASP A 45 4.58 10.41 7.73
CA ASP A 45 5.12 11.32 8.74
C ASP A 45 5.07 10.62 10.10
N ILE A 46 6.19 10.63 10.82
CA ILE A 46 6.28 9.99 12.14
C ILE A 46 6.78 11.01 13.16
N ASN A 47 5.98 11.27 14.19
CA ASN A 47 6.35 12.15 15.32
C ASN A 47 6.59 11.32 16.58
N LEU A 48 7.66 11.67 17.31
CA LEU A 48 7.95 11.17 18.65
C LEU A 48 7.88 12.36 19.60
N GLY A 49 6.85 12.39 20.45
CA GLY A 49 6.49 13.59 21.20
C GLY A 49 6.30 14.79 20.27
N ASN A 50 7.05 15.87 20.49
CA ASN A 50 6.92 17.12 19.73
C ASN A 50 7.87 17.22 18.51
N ARG A 51 8.51 16.12 18.10
CA ARG A 51 9.49 16.14 17.00
C ARG A 51 9.10 15.20 15.88
N LEU A 52 8.97 15.74 14.68
CA LEU A 52 8.93 14.98 13.44
C LEU A 52 10.27 14.28 13.23
N VAL A 53 10.25 12.97 13.12
CA VAL A 53 11.43 12.13 12.97
C VAL A 53 11.67 11.72 11.52
N THR A 54 10.63 11.60 10.68
CA THR A 54 10.83 11.20 9.26
C THR A 54 9.81 11.79 8.29
N GLN A 55 10.29 12.00 7.06
CA GLN A 55 9.50 12.17 5.84
C GLN A 55 9.91 11.02 4.91
N THR A 56 9.02 10.07 4.63
CA THR A 56 9.39 8.84 3.91
C THR A 56 8.63 8.69 2.61
N GLY A 57 9.39 8.52 1.52
CA GLY A 57 8.90 8.12 0.20
C GLY A 57 9.10 6.61 0.03
N LEU A 58 8.01 5.89 -0.18
CA LEU A 58 8.00 4.43 -0.29
C LEU A 58 8.37 3.97 -1.71
N PHE A 59 9.59 4.26 -2.16
CA PHE A 59 10.08 3.80 -3.45
C PHE A 59 10.88 2.50 -3.31
N TYR A 60 10.48 1.45 -4.05
CA TYR A 60 11.24 0.22 -4.20
C TYR A 60 11.57 -0.02 -5.68
N LYS A 61 12.74 -0.60 -5.96
CA LYS A 61 13.20 -0.85 -7.33
C LYS A 61 12.53 -2.10 -7.89
N ASP A 62 11.81 -1.95 -9.01
CA ASP A 62 11.17 -3.07 -9.72
C ASP A 62 12.18 -4.01 -10.40
N ALA A 63 11.78 -5.27 -10.57
CA ALA A 63 12.51 -6.29 -11.31
C ALA A 63 12.08 -6.33 -12.80
N GLU A 64 13.03 -6.68 -13.67
CA GLU A 64 13.04 -6.37 -15.11
C GLU A 64 11.92 -6.95 -16.00
N ALA A 65 11.64 -6.17 -17.06
CA ALA A 65 11.26 -6.55 -18.43
C ALA A 65 9.77 -6.51 -18.85
N HIS A 66 8.78 -6.30 -17.97
CA HIS A 66 7.37 -6.19 -18.38
C HIS A 66 6.56 -5.08 -17.67
N PHE A 67 7.23 -4.03 -17.18
CA PHE A 67 6.58 -2.89 -16.50
C PHE A 67 5.62 -2.11 -17.42
N GLU A 68 5.96 -2.02 -18.70
CA GLU A 68 5.20 -1.23 -19.69
C GLU A 68 4.00 -1.97 -20.28
N ASP A 69 3.85 -3.28 -20.00
CA ASP A 69 2.73 -4.08 -20.51
C ASP A 69 1.49 -3.85 -19.66
N THR A 70 0.89 -2.67 -19.83
CA THR A 70 -0.34 -2.23 -19.14
C THR A 70 -1.60 -2.96 -19.60
N ALA A 71 -1.48 -3.87 -20.57
CA ALA A 71 -2.59 -4.70 -21.00
C ALA A 71 -2.94 -5.68 -19.87
N LEU A 72 -4.18 -5.62 -19.39
CA LEU A 72 -4.67 -6.49 -18.33
C LEU A 72 -4.73 -7.97 -18.73
N ASP A 73 -4.65 -8.25 -20.03
CA ASP A 73 -4.56 -9.56 -20.70
C ASP A 73 -3.18 -9.82 -21.35
N GLY A 74 -2.18 -8.99 -21.03
CA GLY A 74 -0.83 -9.07 -21.56
C GLY A 74 0.04 -10.17 -20.95
N ALA A 75 1.34 -10.16 -21.28
CA ALA A 75 2.31 -11.14 -20.80
C ALA A 75 2.63 -11.02 -19.29
N ASN A 76 2.15 -9.96 -18.65
CA ASN A 76 2.28 -9.78 -17.20
C ASN A 76 1.31 -10.71 -16.45
N ALA A 77 1.82 -11.88 -16.05
CA ALA A 77 1.08 -12.87 -15.28
C ALA A 77 0.53 -12.34 -13.94
N GLY A 78 1.05 -11.21 -13.44
CA GLY A 78 0.53 -10.52 -12.26
C GLY A 78 -0.85 -9.90 -12.51
N PHE A 79 -1.08 -9.33 -13.69
CA PHE A 79 -2.36 -8.73 -14.06
C PHE A 79 -3.47 -9.74 -14.28
N THR A 80 -3.15 -11.00 -14.58
CA THR A 80 -4.14 -12.08 -14.65
C THR A 80 -4.55 -12.60 -13.27
N LYS A 81 -3.64 -12.59 -12.28
CA LYS A 81 -3.89 -13.17 -10.94
C LYS A 81 -4.48 -12.19 -9.95
N ARG A 82 -3.99 -10.94 -9.94
CA ARG A 82 -4.38 -9.92 -8.96
C ARG A 82 -5.87 -9.50 -8.97
N PRO A 83 -6.60 -9.41 -10.11
CA PRO A 83 -8.03 -9.06 -10.06
C PRO A 83 -8.85 -10.09 -9.26
N SER A 84 -8.46 -11.37 -9.28
CA SER A 84 -9.16 -12.41 -8.51
C SER A 84 -9.14 -12.17 -6.99
N PHE A 85 -8.20 -11.37 -6.48
CA PHE A 85 -8.14 -11.02 -5.06
C PHE A 85 -9.21 -10.01 -4.66
N ALA A 86 -9.59 -9.12 -5.58
CA ALA A 86 -10.51 -8.01 -5.34
C ALA A 86 -11.88 -8.16 -6.02
N ALA A 87 -12.09 -9.22 -6.83
CA ALA A 87 -13.35 -9.54 -7.50
C ALA A 87 -14.55 -9.43 -6.54
N GLY A 88 -15.64 -8.82 -7.02
CA GLY A 88 -16.85 -8.60 -6.23
C GLY A 88 -16.64 -7.62 -5.05
N SER A 89 -15.56 -6.84 -5.08
CA SER A 89 -15.09 -6.04 -3.94
C SER A 89 -14.81 -6.86 -2.69
N ARG A 90 -14.23 -8.06 -2.82
CA ARG A 90 -13.76 -8.83 -1.67
C ARG A 90 -12.65 -8.07 -0.94
N GLN A 91 -12.65 -8.16 0.39
CA GLN A 91 -11.55 -7.64 1.19
C GLN A 91 -10.31 -8.52 1.04
N PHE A 92 -9.14 -7.88 1.07
CA PHE A 92 -7.86 -8.58 1.10
C PHE A 92 -6.90 -7.88 2.08
N ASP A 93 -6.05 -8.69 2.69
CA ASP A 93 -5.09 -8.26 3.69
C ASP A 93 -3.73 -7.95 3.05
N LEU A 94 -3.12 -6.85 3.49
CA LEU A 94 -1.74 -6.50 3.19
C LEU A 94 -0.97 -6.35 4.50
N LEU A 95 0.22 -6.94 4.54
CA LEU A 95 1.16 -6.82 5.66
C LEU A 95 2.48 -6.29 5.12
N GLY A 96 3.03 -5.27 5.75
CA GLY A 96 4.29 -4.69 5.33
C GLY A 96 4.92 -3.80 6.39
N CYS A 97 6.23 -3.58 6.27
CA CYS A 97 6.95 -2.70 7.18
C CYS A 97 6.73 -1.23 6.81
N ILE A 98 6.74 -0.35 7.80
CA ILE A 98 6.86 1.09 7.55
C ILE A 98 8.32 1.37 7.26
N HIS A 99 8.64 1.76 6.03
CA HIS A 99 10.01 2.07 5.64
C HIS A 99 10.42 3.43 6.18
N SER A 100 10.80 3.50 7.44
CA SER A 100 11.32 4.68 8.12
C SER A 100 12.48 4.29 9.01
N ASP A 101 13.52 5.13 9.09
CA ASP A 101 14.71 4.90 9.92
C ASP A 101 14.34 4.56 11.38
N LEU A 102 13.21 5.09 11.86
CA LEU A 102 12.71 4.78 13.20
C LEU A 102 12.26 3.32 13.36
N PHE A 103 11.68 2.75 12.30
CA PHE A 103 11.21 1.36 12.23
C PHE A 103 12.32 0.38 11.85
N PHE A 104 13.53 0.85 11.55
CA PHE A 104 14.70 0.00 11.29
C PHE A 104 15.77 0.08 12.39
N GLN A 105 15.47 0.68 13.54
CA GLN A 105 16.40 0.75 14.65
C GLN A 105 16.29 -0.50 15.54
N ASP A 106 17.43 -0.98 16.06
CA ASP A 106 17.47 -2.09 17.03
C ASP A 106 17.10 -1.66 18.47
N LYS A 107 16.68 -0.41 18.66
CA LYS A 107 16.37 0.16 19.97
C LYS A 107 14.86 0.13 20.22
N PHE A 108 14.48 -0.41 21.36
CA PHE A 108 13.10 -0.38 21.81
C PHE A 108 12.63 1.04 22.12
N LEU A 109 11.37 1.34 21.79
CA LEU A 109 10.73 2.57 22.22
C LEU A 109 10.38 2.47 23.71
N ILE A 110 10.84 3.47 24.47
CA ILE A 110 10.61 3.55 25.91
C ILE A 110 9.14 3.89 26.18
N ASN A 111 8.59 3.30 27.24
CA ASN A 111 7.25 3.62 27.70
C ASN A 111 7.07 5.09 28.08
N GLY A 112 5.90 5.64 27.75
CA GLY A 112 5.53 7.02 28.05
C GLY A 112 5.98 8.04 26.98
N ILE A 113 6.45 7.57 25.82
CA ILE A 113 6.67 8.41 24.64
C ILE A 113 5.45 8.27 23.72
N ASP A 114 4.89 9.41 23.32
CA ASP A 114 3.83 9.46 22.32
C ASP A 114 4.42 9.25 20.92
N LEU A 115 3.96 8.20 20.23
CA LEU A 115 4.26 7.93 18.83
C LEU A 115 3.04 8.26 17.98
N GLN A 116 3.19 9.21 17.07
CA GLN A 116 2.16 9.55 16.09
C GLN A 116 2.64 9.18 14.69
N ILE A 117 1.84 8.38 13.98
CA ILE A 117 2.09 8.00 12.59
C ILE A 117 0.97 8.58 11.75
N LYS A 118 1.33 9.35 10.72
CA LYS A 118 0.39 9.89 9.74
C LYS A 118 0.73 9.32 8.37
N LEU A 119 -0.22 8.59 7.80
CA LEU A 119 -0.12 7.99 6.47
C LEU A 119 -0.95 8.82 5.49
N ASN A 120 -0.30 9.41 4.47
CA ASN A 120 -0.98 10.16 3.43
C ASN A 120 -1.17 9.25 2.21
N ARG A 121 -2.42 8.94 1.87
CA ARG A 121 -2.75 8.02 0.78
C ARG A 121 -2.48 8.65 -0.59
N ASN A 122 -1.97 7.85 -1.51
CA ASN A 122 -1.86 8.19 -2.93
C ASN A 122 -3.24 8.22 -3.62
N LYS A 123 -3.28 8.84 -4.79
CA LYS A 123 -4.48 8.82 -5.65
C LYS A 123 -4.77 7.39 -6.10
N ASP A 124 -6.06 7.08 -6.29
CA ASP A 124 -6.48 5.76 -6.75
C ASP A 124 -5.91 5.42 -8.13
N SER A 125 -5.77 6.41 -9.02
CA SER A 125 -5.12 6.26 -10.33
C SER A 125 -3.63 5.88 -10.27
N PHE A 126 -2.98 6.06 -9.12
CA PHE A 126 -1.61 5.61 -8.91
C PHE A 126 -1.56 4.20 -8.31
N CYS A 127 -2.59 3.80 -7.56
CA CYS A 127 -2.63 2.51 -6.85
C CYS A 127 -3.33 1.40 -7.67
N LEU A 128 -4.14 1.79 -8.66
CA LEU A 128 -5.01 0.90 -9.43
C LEU A 128 -4.80 1.13 -10.93
N ILE A 129 -4.82 0.05 -11.69
CA ILE A 129 -4.90 0.07 -13.16
C ILE A 129 -6.28 -0.47 -13.54
N SER A 130 -7.02 0.28 -14.37
CA SER A 130 -8.28 -0.14 -14.96
C SER A 130 -8.24 0.00 -16.47
N SER A 131 -8.91 -0.90 -17.20
CA SER A 131 -9.08 -0.75 -18.65
C SER A 131 -10.20 0.23 -19.02
N ASP A 132 -11.07 0.55 -18.07
CA ASP A 132 -12.23 1.40 -18.31
C ASP A 132 -11.81 2.86 -18.15
N ALA A 133 -12.13 3.67 -19.17
CA ALA A 133 -11.78 5.08 -19.28
C ALA A 133 -12.53 6.00 -18.29
N GLU A 134 -13.29 5.44 -17.35
CA GLU A 134 -14.04 6.19 -16.35
C GLU A 134 -13.55 5.81 -14.95
N GLN A 135 -12.79 6.74 -14.36
CA GLN A 135 -12.39 6.78 -12.95
C GLN A 135 -13.57 7.20 -12.07
#